data_AF-A0A1B6MBD8-F1
#
_entry.id   AF-A0A1B6MBD8-F1
#
_cell.length_a   1.000
_cell.length_b   1.000
_cell.length_c   1.000
_cell.angle_alpha   90.00
_cell.angle_beta   90.00
_cell.angle_gamma   90.00
#
_symmetry.space_group_name_H-M   'P 1'
#
loop_
_entity.id
_entity.type
_entity.pdbx_description
1 polymer ?
#
loop_
_entity_poly.entity_id
_entity_poly.type
_entity_poly.pdbx_seq_one_letter_code
_entity_poly.pdbx_strand_id
1 'polypeptide(L)'
;MEDIINSAAEIKVFSKAGYDNKSLGACYQSQRILMIAELKFNASVMPQFEIIPVNVSKPPKEFKELGLHLRVPALFLNLEKREEFEPIDIADDIVLELESRYPGGLLKNDLEAEAESASRNLFSKFCHWMRGVAKDSGHLEAELSHLDSHLSTVSARFPQA
;
A
#
# COMPACT_ATOMS: atom_id res chain seq x y z
N MET A 1 29.97 -21.50 -22.66
CA MET A 1 29.71 -20.06 -22.51
C MET A 1 28.33 -19.96 -21.91
N GLU A 2 28.26 -20.41 -20.66
CA GLU A 2 27.07 -20.38 -19.80
C GLU A 2 27.32 -19.28 -18.78
N ASP A 3 26.24 -18.77 -18.18
CA ASP A 3 26.17 -17.62 -17.28
C ASP A 3 25.90 -16.27 -17.95
N ILE A 4 24.79 -16.19 -18.68
CA ILE A 4 23.95 -14.99 -18.61
C ILE A 4 22.93 -15.27 -17.51
N ILE A 5 23.35 -15.13 -16.26
CA ILE A 5 22.43 -15.14 -15.13
C ILE A 5 21.54 -13.93 -15.30
N ASN A 6 20.30 -14.26 -15.65
CA ASN A 6 19.08 -13.47 -15.57
C ASN A 6 19.14 -12.51 -14.37
N SER A 7 19.65 -11.31 -14.60
CA SER A 7 19.56 -10.28 -13.58
C SER A 7 18.15 -9.72 -13.73
N ALA A 8 17.32 -10.01 -12.75
CA ALA A 8 15.96 -9.51 -12.66
C ALA A 8 15.97 -8.33 -11.68
N ALA A 9 15.28 -7.24 -12.03
CA ALA A 9 15.11 -6.09 -11.14
C ALA A 9 14.69 -6.53 -9.73
N GLU A 10 15.40 -6.07 -8.70
CA GLU A 10 15.11 -6.43 -7.31
C GLU A 10 14.10 -5.43 -6.75
N ILE A 11 12.90 -5.89 -6.44
CA ILE A 11 11.84 -5.07 -5.84
C ILE A 11 11.61 -5.56 -4.42
N LYS A 12 11.85 -4.68 -3.44
CA LYS A 12 11.64 -4.98 -2.02
C LYS A 12 10.65 -4.01 -1.41
N VAL A 13 9.60 -4.55 -0.80
CA VAL A 13 8.62 -3.80 -0.02
C VAL A 13 8.82 -4.12 1.45
N PHE A 14 9.30 -3.14 2.20
CA PHE A 14 9.44 -3.23 3.64
C PHE A 14 8.11 -2.88 4.30
N SER A 15 7.53 -3.84 5.02
CA SER A 15 6.24 -3.71 5.68
C SER A 15 6.40 -3.80 7.19
N LYS A 16 5.48 -3.21 7.96
CA LYS A 16 5.52 -3.32 9.42
C LYS A 16 5.43 -4.78 9.85
N ALA A 17 6.33 -5.22 10.72
CA ALA A 17 6.23 -6.55 11.31
C ALA A 17 5.13 -6.62 12.39
N GLY A 18 4.53 -7.81 12.52
CA GLY A 18 3.62 -8.17 13.60
C GLY A 18 4.36 -8.41 14.93
N TYR A 19 3.60 -8.78 15.96
CA TYR A 19 4.14 -8.95 17.31
C TYR A 19 5.21 -10.06 17.41
N ASP A 20 5.17 -11.03 16.51
CA ASP A 20 6.10 -12.16 16.42
C ASP A 20 7.37 -11.83 15.61
N ASN A 21 7.47 -10.60 15.07
CA ASN A 21 8.53 -10.15 14.18
C ASN A 21 8.67 -10.95 12.87
N LYS A 22 7.65 -11.73 12.51
CA LYS A 22 7.65 -12.60 11.32
C LYS A 22 6.44 -12.37 10.43
N SER A 23 5.27 -12.26 11.04
CA SER A 23 4.03 -11.94 10.35
C SER A 23 3.99 -10.46 9.95
N LEU A 24 3.05 -10.13 9.06
CA LEU A 24 2.75 -8.74 8.74
C LEU A 24 1.92 -8.11 9.87
N GLY A 25 2.30 -6.90 10.27
CA GLY A 25 1.60 -6.12 11.28
C GLY A 25 0.41 -5.35 10.72
N ALA A 26 -0.43 -4.83 11.62
CA ALA A 26 -1.60 -4.02 11.27
C ALA A 26 -1.22 -2.57 10.90
N CYS A 27 -0.59 -2.39 9.73
CA CYS A 27 -0.28 -1.09 9.14
C CYS A 27 -1.07 -0.89 7.85
N TYR A 28 -2.09 -0.02 7.88
CA TYR A 28 -2.95 0.21 6.72
C TYR A 28 -2.19 0.78 5.51
N GLN A 29 -1.19 1.63 5.74
CA GLN A 29 -0.34 2.15 4.67
C GLN A 29 0.49 1.04 4.03
N SER A 30 1.10 0.15 4.83
CA SER A 30 1.83 -1.00 4.29
C SER A 30 0.91 -1.94 3.53
N GLN A 31 -0.29 -2.20 4.05
CA GLN A 31 -1.29 -3.01 3.36
C GLN A 31 -1.68 -2.40 2.01
N ARG A 32 -1.90 -1.08 1.92
CA ARG A 32 -2.19 -0.37 0.67
C ARG A 32 -1.10 -0.61 -0.38
N ILE A 33 0.16 -0.42 -0.01
CA ILE A 33 1.29 -0.65 -0.94
C ILE A 33 1.36 -2.10 -1.39
N LEU A 34 1.20 -3.06 -0.47
CA LEU A 34 1.21 -4.48 -0.80
C LEU A 34 0.07 -4.84 -1.76
N MET A 35 -1.15 -4.33 -1.55
CA MET A 35 -2.26 -4.56 -2.45
C MET A 35 -1.98 -4.02 -3.86
N ILE A 36 -1.42 -2.81 -3.97
CA ILE A 36 -1.05 -2.21 -5.27
C ILE A 36 0.04 -3.04 -5.96
N ALA A 37 1.08 -3.44 -5.22
CA ALA A 37 2.16 -4.29 -5.72
C ALA A 37 1.62 -5.64 -6.25
N GLU A 38 0.76 -6.31 -5.48
CA GLU A 38 0.10 -7.55 -5.89
C GLU A 38 -0.75 -7.38 -7.15
N LEU A 39 -1.56 -6.32 -7.25
CA LEU A 39 -2.36 -6.03 -8.45
C LEU A 39 -1.48 -5.83 -9.69
N LYS A 40 -0.37 -5.11 -9.54
CA LYS A 40 0.59 -4.88 -10.63
C LYS A 40 1.35 -6.15 -11.03
N PHE A 41 1.75 -6.97 -10.08
CA PHE A 41 2.36 -8.27 -10.33
C PHE A 41 1.38 -9.21 -11.06
N ASN A 42 0.14 -9.32 -10.57
CA ASN A 42 -0.90 -10.17 -11.17
C ASN A 42 -1.29 -9.71 -12.59
N ALA A 43 -1.23 -8.41 -12.87
CA ALA A 43 -1.41 -7.87 -14.21
C ALA A 43 -0.19 -8.02 -15.12
N SER A 44 0.90 -8.65 -14.65
CA SER A 44 2.16 -8.84 -15.37
C SER A 44 2.83 -7.54 -15.83
N VAL A 45 2.55 -6.42 -15.16
CA VAL A 45 3.19 -5.12 -15.45
C VAL A 45 4.38 -4.82 -14.53
N MET A 46 4.49 -5.56 -13.41
CA MET A 46 5.60 -5.46 -12.46
C MET A 46 6.20 -6.85 -12.22
N PRO A 47 7.55 -6.97 -12.16
CA PRO A 47 8.21 -8.20 -11.72
C PRO A 47 7.77 -8.66 -10.34
N GLN A 48 8.13 -9.90 -9.98
CA GLN A 48 7.96 -10.39 -8.62
C GLN A 48 8.72 -9.49 -7.63
N PHE A 49 8.11 -9.27 -6.47
CA PHE A 49 8.68 -8.47 -5.40
C PHE A 49 8.79 -9.30 -4.12
N GLU A 50 9.71 -8.90 -3.26
CA GLU A 50 9.92 -9.49 -1.93
C GLU A 50 9.26 -8.61 -0.87
N ILE A 51 8.60 -9.26 0.10
CA ILE A 51 8.02 -8.58 1.26
C ILE A 51 8.91 -8.83 2.47
N ILE A 52 9.41 -7.76 3.07
CA ILE A 52 10.32 -7.84 4.22
C ILE A 52 9.62 -7.24 5.44
N PRO A 53 9.24 -8.06 6.44
CA PRO A 53 8.70 -7.57 7.71
C PRO A 53 9.78 -6.82 8.51
N VAL A 54 9.48 -5.58 8.92
CA VAL A 54 10.38 -4.71 9.68
C VAL A 54 9.81 -4.44 11.06
N ASN A 55 10.53 -4.90 12.08
CA ASN A 55 10.39 -4.36 13.43
C ASN A 55 11.20 -3.06 13.51
N VAL A 56 10.53 -1.91 13.54
CA VAL A 56 11.18 -0.58 13.58
C VAL A 56 12.05 -0.36 14.84
N SER A 57 11.78 -1.07 15.94
CA SER A 57 12.61 -1.02 17.16
C SER A 57 13.87 -1.89 17.05
N LYS A 58 13.86 -2.89 16.18
CA LYS A 58 15.01 -3.74 15.88
C LYS A 58 15.05 -4.08 14.38
N PRO A 59 15.37 -3.09 13.52
CA PRO A 59 15.24 -3.28 12.08
C PRO A 59 16.25 -4.30 11.55
N PRO A 60 15.90 -5.07 10.51
CA PRO A 60 16.83 -5.97 9.86
C PRO A 60 17.99 -5.19 9.23
N LYS A 61 19.12 -5.88 9.04
CA LYS A 61 20.36 -5.25 8.57
C LYS A 61 20.18 -4.55 7.23
N GLU A 62 19.57 -5.23 6.26
CA GLU A 62 19.32 -4.70 4.93
C GLU A 62 18.49 -3.41 4.97
N PHE A 63 17.49 -3.31 5.86
CA PHE A 63 16.69 -2.09 5.99
C PHE A 63 17.48 -0.92 6.63
N LYS A 64 18.40 -1.21 7.56
CA LYS A 64 19.26 -0.18 8.16
C LYS A 64 20.26 0.39 7.16
N GLU A 65 20.77 -0.45 6.27
CA GLU A 65 21.76 -0.07 5.26
C GLU A 65 21.18 0.87 4.20
N LEU A 66 19.86 0.89 4.04
CA LEU A 66 19.13 1.79 3.15
C LEU A 66 19.07 3.25 3.64
N GLY A 67 19.52 3.56 4.86
CA GLY A 67 19.50 4.94 5.38
C GLY A 67 18.11 5.53 5.62
N LEU A 68 17.05 4.71 5.52
CA LEU A 68 15.65 5.12 5.69
C LEU A 68 15.36 5.64 7.10
N HIS A 69 14.36 6.52 7.25
CA HIS A 69 14.00 7.15 8.52
C HIS A 69 13.32 6.22 9.54
N LEU A 70 13.56 4.91 9.47
CA LEU A 70 12.89 3.87 10.25
C LEU A 70 11.37 3.86 10.10
N ARG A 71 10.86 4.33 8.96
CA ARG A 71 9.43 4.36 8.62
C ARG A 71 9.07 3.20 7.72
N VAL A 72 7.83 2.74 7.85
CA VAL A 72 7.22 1.73 6.99
C VAL A 72 5.84 2.22 6.55
N PRO A 73 5.37 1.87 5.34
CA PRO A 73 6.08 1.08 4.33
C PRO A 73 7.30 1.79 3.75
N ALA A 74 8.24 1.01 3.22
CA ALA A 74 9.30 1.54 2.37
C ALA A 74 9.47 0.67 1.12
N LEU A 75 9.89 1.30 0.03
CA LEU A 75 10.15 0.67 -1.25
C LEU A 75 11.64 0.81 -1.59
N PHE A 76 12.24 -0.31 -1.98
CA PHE A 76 13.57 -0.33 -2.59
C PHE A 76 13.48 -0.99 -3.97
N LEU A 77 14.10 -0.35 -4.95
CA LEU A 77 14.16 -0.78 -6.33
C LEU A 77 15.63 -0.84 -6.77
N ASN A 78 16.18 -2.04 -6.96
CA ASN A 78 17.51 -2.20 -7.54
C ASN A 78 17.38 -2.38 -9.05
N LEU A 79 18.00 -1.49 -9.80
CA LEU A 79 17.93 -1.47 -11.26
C LEU A 79 19.34 -1.68 -11.77
N GLU A 80 19.53 -2.72 -12.57
CA GLU A 80 20.85 -3.16 -12.98
C GLU A 80 21.69 -2.15 -13.74
N LYS A 81 21.12 -1.06 -14.26
CA LYS A 81 21.89 -0.09 -15.02
C LYS A 81 21.38 1.33 -14.76
N ARG A 82 22.15 1.99 -13.90
CA ARG A 82 22.28 3.44 -13.69
C ARG A 82 21.30 4.02 -12.68
N GLU A 83 21.92 4.75 -11.76
CA GLU A 83 21.38 5.54 -10.66
C GLU A 83 21.10 4.73 -9.38
N GLU A 84 21.84 5.12 -8.33
CA GLU A 84 21.58 4.74 -6.94
C GLU A 84 20.14 5.16 -6.64
N PHE A 85 19.21 4.22 -6.67
CA PHE A 85 17.82 4.55 -6.35
C PHE A 85 17.72 4.77 -4.85
N GLU A 86 17.40 6.01 -4.46
CA GLU A 86 17.10 6.31 -3.07
C GLU A 86 15.81 5.58 -2.67
N PRO A 87 15.85 4.77 -1.60
CA PRO A 87 14.66 4.08 -1.13
C PRO A 87 13.60 5.08 -0.63
N ILE A 88 12.33 4.81 -0.92
CA ILE A 88 11.20 5.72 -0.65
C ILE A 88 10.46 5.23 0.60
N ASP A 89 10.17 6.09 1.57
CA ASP A 89 9.49 5.73 2.84
C ASP A 89 8.20 6.51 3.13
N ILE A 90 7.69 7.24 2.14
CA ILE A 90 6.40 7.93 2.17
C ILE A 90 5.41 7.15 1.32
N ALA A 91 4.31 6.69 1.92
CA ALA A 91 3.36 5.80 1.25
C ALA A 91 2.78 6.39 -0.06
N ASP A 92 2.42 7.67 -0.08
CA ASP A 92 1.90 8.30 -1.30
C ASP A 92 2.96 8.39 -2.40
N ASP A 93 4.21 8.69 -2.05
CA ASP A 93 5.33 8.72 -3.00
C ASP A 93 5.64 7.32 -3.55
N ILE A 94 5.52 6.28 -2.73
CA ILE A 94 5.63 4.88 -3.17
C ILE A 94 4.53 4.55 -4.19
N VAL A 95 3.28 5.00 -3.95
CA VAL A 95 2.19 4.78 -4.92
C VAL A 95 2.50 5.48 -6.25
N LEU A 96 2.97 6.73 -6.20
CA LEU A 96 3.34 7.49 -7.39
C LEU A 96 4.48 6.82 -8.16
N GLU A 97 5.51 6.34 -7.47
CA GLU A 97 6.64 5.63 -8.08
C GLU A 97 6.18 4.32 -8.73
N LEU A 98 5.41 3.50 -8.03
CA LEU A 98 4.89 2.24 -8.58
C LEU A 98 3.99 2.47 -9.80
N GLU A 99 3.20 3.53 -9.81
CA GLU A 99 2.35 3.88 -10.96
C GLU A 99 3.13 4.45 -12.13
N SER A 100 4.11 5.31 -11.87
CA SER A 100 5.00 5.89 -12.89
C SER A 100 5.82 4.81 -13.58
N ARG A 101 6.37 3.88 -12.79
CA ARG A 101 7.33 2.88 -13.25
C ARG A 101 6.69 1.64 -13.86
N TYR A 102 5.57 1.22 -13.30
CA TYR A 102 4.81 0.04 -13.73
C TYR A 102 3.37 0.44 -14.04
N PRO A 103 3.14 1.23 -15.10
CA PRO A 103 1.80 1.72 -15.41
C PRO A 103 0.85 0.56 -15.73
N GLY A 104 -0.36 0.61 -15.17
CA GLY A 104 -1.36 -0.44 -15.31
C GLY A 104 -1.55 -1.30 -14.05
N GLY A 105 -2.35 -2.37 -14.18
CA GLY A 105 -2.75 -3.25 -13.08
C GLY A 105 -3.79 -2.68 -12.12
N LEU A 106 -4.00 -1.36 -12.12
CA LEU A 106 -5.07 -0.69 -11.37
C LEU A 106 -6.25 -0.39 -12.28
N LEU A 107 -7.46 -0.56 -11.75
CA LEU A 107 -8.70 -0.11 -12.39
C LEU A 107 -8.77 1.41 -12.28
N LYS A 108 -8.50 2.11 -13.39
CA LYS A 108 -8.75 3.55 -13.51
C LYS A 108 -10.09 3.76 -14.20
N ASN A 109 -11.02 4.41 -13.52
CA ASN A 109 -12.34 4.72 -14.06
C ASN A 109 -12.89 5.99 -13.42
N ASP A 110 -14.01 6.46 -13.96
CA ASP A 110 -14.64 7.72 -13.54
C ASP A 110 -15.23 7.68 -12.12
N LEU A 111 -15.23 6.51 -11.46
CA LEU A 111 -15.74 6.34 -10.09
C LEU A 111 -14.68 6.61 -9.01
N GLU A 112 -13.40 6.74 -9.37
CA GLU A 112 -12.31 6.90 -8.41
C GLU A 112 -12.53 8.11 -7.48
N ALA A 113 -12.92 9.26 -8.05
CA ALA A 113 -13.20 10.47 -7.29
C ALA A 113 -14.43 10.31 -6.38
N GLU A 114 -15.46 9.59 -6.84
CA GLU A 114 -16.66 9.31 -6.03
C GLU A 114 -16.29 8.39 -4.84
N ALA A 115 -15.48 7.36 -5.08
CA ALA A 115 -15.04 6.39 -4.06
C ALA A 115 -14.13 7.03 -3.00
N GLU A 116 -13.20 7.91 -3.40
CA GLU A 116 -12.37 8.69 -2.48
C GLU A 116 -13.24 9.58 -1.59
N SER A 117 -14.22 10.29 -2.17
CA SER A 117 -15.16 11.12 -1.42
C SER A 117 -15.99 10.32 -0.40
N ALA A 118 -16.46 9.14 -0.80
CA ALA A 118 -17.28 8.27 0.06
C ALA A 118 -16.51 7.64 1.23
N SER A 119 -15.18 7.47 1.11
CA SER A 119 -14.38 6.71 2.08
C SER A 119 -13.47 7.56 2.98
N ARG A 120 -13.11 8.79 2.57
CA ARG A 120 -12.04 9.58 3.21
C ARG A 120 -12.17 9.85 4.71
N ASN A 121 -13.40 9.94 5.22
CA ASN A 121 -13.65 10.29 6.62
C ASN A 121 -13.76 9.07 7.54
N LEU A 122 -14.01 7.87 6.99
CA LEU A 122 -14.36 6.67 7.75
C LEU A 122 -13.31 6.35 8.81
N PHE A 123 -12.04 6.28 8.42
CA PHE A 123 -10.96 5.92 9.34
C PHE A 123 -10.74 6.96 10.45
N SER A 124 -10.92 8.25 10.13
CA SER A 124 -10.82 9.33 11.11
C SER A 124 -11.92 9.24 12.16
N LYS A 125 -13.18 9.04 11.74
CA LYS A 125 -14.31 8.85 12.67
C LYS A 125 -14.17 7.60 13.51
N PHE A 126 -13.69 6.50 12.93
CA PHE A 126 -13.35 5.29 13.67
C PHE A 126 -12.29 5.57 14.75
N CYS A 127 -11.20 6.27 14.41
CA CYS A 127 -10.17 6.64 15.37
C CYS A 127 -10.70 7.52 16.50
N HIS A 128 -11.56 8.50 16.21
CA HIS A 128 -12.18 9.34 17.24
C HIS A 128 -13.08 8.54 18.17
N TRP A 129 -13.87 7.61 17.65
CA TRP A 129 -14.70 6.74 18.46
C TRP A 129 -13.86 5.79 19.34
N MET A 130 -12.92 5.07 18.74
CA MET A 130 -12.04 4.12 19.45
C MET A 130 -11.21 4.77 20.57
N ARG A 131 -10.84 6.04 20.42
CA ARG A 131 -10.06 6.81 21.41
C ARG A 131 -10.92 7.53 22.44
N GLY A 132 -12.25 7.40 22.38
CA GLY A 132 -13.17 8.10 23.29
C GLY A 132 -13.22 9.62 23.09
N VAL A 133 -12.79 10.11 21.93
CA VAL A 133 -12.91 11.53 21.56
C VAL A 133 -14.35 11.87 21.17
N ALA A 134 -15.04 10.93 20.51
CA ALA A 134 -16.46 11.04 20.22
C ALA A 134 -17.31 10.62 21.42
N LYS A 135 -18.45 11.30 21.63
CA LYS A 135 -19.41 10.98 22.70
C LYS A 135 -20.10 9.64 22.50
N ASP A 136 -20.38 9.29 21.24
CA ASP A 136 -21.06 8.07 20.80
C ASP A 136 -20.57 7.66 19.39
N SER A 137 -21.12 6.57 18.85
CA SER A 137 -20.79 6.02 17.51
C SER A 137 -21.48 6.75 16.35
N GLY A 138 -22.34 7.74 16.60
CA GLY A 138 -23.23 8.31 15.58
C GLY A 138 -22.48 8.89 14.38
N HIS A 139 -21.33 9.52 14.59
CA HIS A 139 -20.49 10.00 13.48
C HIS A 139 -19.88 8.86 12.65
N LEU A 140 -19.52 7.73 13.26
CA LEU A 140 -18.98 6.57 12.55
C LEU A 140 -20.09 5.87 11.75
N GLU A 141 -21.27 5.71 12.36
CA GLU A 141 -22.45 5.13 11.72
C GLU A 141 -22.92 5.96 10.51
N ALA A 142 -22.82 7.30 10.61
CA ALA A 142 -23.11 8.19 9.49
C ALA A 142 -22.15 7.98 8.30
N GLU A 143 -20.83 7.87 8.55
CA GLU A 143 -19.86 7.59 7.47
C GLU A 143 -20.04 6.18 6.89
N LEU A 144 -20.36 5.18 7.71
CA LEU A 144 -20.69 3.83 7.23
C LEU A 144 -21.94 3.82 6.35
N SER A 145 -22.98 4.56 6.75
CA SER A 145 -24.22 4.70 5.97
C SER A 145 -23.99 5.44 4.65
N HIS A 146 -23.11 6.44 4.65
CA HIS A 146 -22.70 7.16 3.45
C HIS A 146 -21.96 6.23 2.47
N LEU A 147 -21.01 5.44 2.97
CA LEU A 147 -20.30 4.45 2.17
C LEU A 147 -21.26 3.38 1.59
N ASP A 148 -22.18 2.86 2.40
CA ASP A 148 -23.19 1.88 1.97
C ASP A 148 -24.11 2.43 0.87
N SER A 149 -24.55 3.70 1.02
CA SER A 149 -25.34 4.39 0.01
C SER A 149 -24.59 4.56 -1.30
N HIS A 150 -23.29 4.88 -1.24
CA HIS A 150 -22.43 4.96 -2.42
C HIS A 150 -22.31 3.60 -3.11
N LEU A 151 -22.01 2.52 -2.37
CA LEU A 151 -21.90 1.17 -2.92
C LEU A 151 -23.20 0.69 -3.57
N SER A 152 -24.34 0.98 -2.94
CA SER A 152 -25.67 0.68 -3.49
C SER A 152 -25.92 1.42 -4.81
N THR A 153 -25.54 2.70 -4.88
CA THR A 153 -25.66 3.51 -6.10
C THR A 153 -24.79 2.97 -7.23
N VAL A 154 -23.53 2.63 -6.93
CA VAL A 154 -22.61 2.04 -7.91
C VAL A 154 -23.13 0.69 -8.40
N SER A 155 -23.60 -0.18 -7.50
CA SER A 155 -24.15 -1.49 -7.88
C SER A 155 -25.39 -1.37 -8.77
N ALA A 156 -26.26 -0.39 -8.55
CA ALA A 156 -27.41 -0.14 -9.41
C ALA A 156 -27.01 0.41 -10.79
N ARG A 157 -25.94 1.21 -10.86
CA ARG A 157 -25.39 1.74 -12.13
C ARG A 157 -24.64 0.67 -12.93
N PHE A 158 -23.94 -0.24 -12.25
CA PHE A 158 -23.12 -1.29 -12.82
C PHE A 158 -23.54 -2.66 -12.25
N PRO A 159 -24.73 -3.15 -12.60
CA PRO A 159 -25.17 -4.47 -12.17
C PRO A 159 -24.16 -5.51 -12.69
N GLN A 160 -23.65 -6.36 -11.80
CA GLN A 160 -22.78 -7.47 -12.22
C GLN A 160 -23.58 -8.36 -13.18
N ALA A 161 -23.02 -8.62 -14.36
CA ALA A 161 -23.58 -9.50 -15.38
C ALA A 161 -23.49 -10.97 -14.97
#